data_AF-A0AAI8MH12-F1
#
_entry.id   AF-A0AAI8MH12-F1
#
_cell.length_a   1.000
_cell.length_b   1.000
_cell.length_c   1.000
_cell.angle_alpha   90.00
_cell.angle_beta   90.00
_cell.angle_gamma   90.00
#
_symmetry.space_group_name_H-M   'P 1'
#
loop_
_entity.id
_entity.type
_entity.pdbx_description
1 polymer ?
#
loop_
_entity_poly.entity_id
_entity_poly.type
_entity_poly.pdbx_seq_one_letter_code
_entity_poly.pdbx_strand_id
1 'polypeptide(L)' 'MADSENDRKSEIERLRLASELRQLAKETSDPDLREHWLRMARQWSGEVEEPAQDHAVDDTEVDDTGVDKDLDE' A
#
# COMPACT_ATOMS: atom_id res chain seq x y z
N MET A 1 -7.39 1.74 -19.28
CA MET A 1 -7.24 0.39 -18.68
C MET A 1 -5.77 0.08 -18.37
N ALA A 2 -5.01 1.07 -17.84
CA ALA A 2 -3.60 0.86 -17.47
C ALA A 2 -3.45 0.45 -16.00
N ASP A 3 -4.39 0.87 -15.14
CA ASP A 3 -4.44 0.52 -13.73
C ASP A 3 -4.40 -0.99 -13.46
N SER A 4 -5.15 -1.81 -14.21
CA SER A 4 -5.15 -3.26 -13.97
C SER A 4 -3.85 -3.97 -14.29
N GLU A 5 -3.05 -3.47 -15.25
CA GLU A 5 -1.76 -4.10 -15.57
C GLU A 5 -0.70 -3.72 -14.53
N ASN A 6 -0.72 -2.46 -14.09
CA ASN A 6 0.14 -1.99 -13.01
C ASN A 6 -0.19 -2.69 -11.69
N ASP A 7 -1.47 -2.81 -11.35
CA ASP A 7 -1.95 -3.51 -10.15
C ASP A 7 -1.56 -4.98 -10.15
N ARG A 8 -1.75 -5.68 -11.28
CA ARG A 8 -1.33 -7.08 -11.43
C ARG A 8 0.18 -7.26 -11.31
N LYS A 9 0.96 -6.31 -11.83
CA LYS A 9 2.42 -6.34 -11.70
C LYS A 9 2.83 -6.14 -10.23
N SER A 10 2.22 -5.17 -9.55
CA SER A 10 2.43 -4.92 -8.12
C SER A 10 2.06 -6.13 -7.26
N GLU A 11 0.97 -6.83 -7.55
CA GLU A 11 0.58 -8.08 -6.88
C GLU A 11 1.65 -9.18 -7.05
N ILE A 12 2.15 -9.37 -8.28
CA ILE A 12 3.19 -10.37 -8.54
C ILE A 12 4.49 -10.04 -7.79
N GLU A 13 4.87 -8.76 -7.73
CA GLU A 13 6.06 -8.30 -6.99
C GLU A 13 5.88 -8.49 -5.48
N ARG A 14 4.69 -8.21 -4.94
CA ARG A 14 4.33 -8.49 -3.53
C ARG A 14 4.45 -9.97 -3.18
N LEU A 15 3.90 -10.85 -4.02
CA LEU A 15 3.96 -12.30 -3.83
C LEU A 15 5.40 -12.84 -3.94
N ARG A 16 6.20 -12.30 -4.86
CA ARG A 16 7.63 -12.63 -4.96
C ARG A 16 8.38 -12.24 -3.69
N LEU A 17 8.19 -11.01 -3.22
CA LEU A 17 8.82 -10.52 -2.01
C LEU A 17 8.44 -11.39 -0.79
N ALA A 18 7.15 -11.73 -0.63
CA ALA A 18 6.70 -12.64 0.40
C ALA A 18 7.40 -14.01 0.35
N SER A 19 7.65 -14.54 -0.85
CA SER A 19 8.38 -15.80 -1.04
C SER A 19 9.86 -15.68 -0.65
N GLU A 20 10.52 -14.58 -1.02
CA GLU A 20 11.93 -14.33 -0.64
C GLU A 20 12.09 -14.21 0.87
N LEU A 21 11.19 -13.48 1.54
CA LEU A 21 11.17 -13.33 3.00
C LEU A 21 10.98 -14.69 3.70
N ARG A 22 10.15 -15.59 3.16
CA ARG A 22 10.00 -16.97 3.69
C ARG A 22 11.26 -17.80 3.51
N GLN A 23 12.04 -17.57 2.46
CA GLN A 23 13.29 -18.27 2.24
C GLN A 23 14.37 -17.78 3.21
N LEU A 24 14.51 -16.46 3.37
CA LEU A 24 15.36 -15.83 4.39
C LEU A 24 15.03 -16.35 5.80
N ALA A 25 13.75 -16.52 6.12
CA ALA A 25 13.30 -17.09 7.38
C ALA A 25 13.73 -18.56 7.60
N LYS A 26 13.94 -19.33 6.52
CA LYS A 26 14.45 -20.71 6.61
C LYS A 26 15.96 -20.76 6.73
N GLU A 27 16.66 -19.79 6.15
CA GLU A 27 18.12 -19.70 6.15
C GLU A 27 18.67 -19.05 7.42
N THR A 28 17.86 -18.24 8.13
CA THR A 28 18.27 -17.65 9.40
C THR A 28 18.21 -18.66 10.56
N SER A 29 19.27 -18.66 11.37
CA SER A 29 19.35 -19.42 12.63
C SER A 29 18.79 -18.64 13.83
N ASP A 30 18.55 -17.34 13.66
CA ASP A 30 18.02 -16.48 14.71
C ASP A 30 16.48 -16.59 14.78
N PRO A 31 15.90 -17.02 15.93
CA PRO A 31 14.47 -17.26 16.05
C PRO A 31 13.64 -15.98 15.97
N ASP A 32 14.12 -14.87 16.54
CA ASP A 32 13.46 -13.56 16.50
C ASP A 32 13.43 -13.02 15.06
N LEU A 33 14.56 -13.09 14.37
CA LEU A 33 14.67 -12.69 12.96
C LEU A 33 13.80 -13.57 12.07
N ARG A 34 13.74 -14.88 12.33
CA ARG A 34 12.87 -15.81 11.61
C ARG A 34 11.39 -15.43 11.75
N GLU A 35 10.93 -15.17 12.97
CA GLU A 35 9.55 -14.72 13.20
C GLU A 35 9.28 -13.39 12.53
N HIS A 36 10.23 -12.46 12.57
CA HIS A 36 10.13 -11.16 11.91
C HIS A 36 9.98 -11.31 10.38
N TRP A 37 10.82 -12.12 9.73
CA TRP A 37 10.73 -12.40 8.30
C TRP A 37 9.41 -13.07 7.92
N LEU A 38 8.91 -14.00 8.73
CA LEU A 38 7.62 -14.65 8.51
C LEU A 38 6.43 -13.68 8.68
N ARG A 39 6.50 -12.77 9.65
CA ARG A 39 5.47 -11.73 9.84
C ARG A 39 5.40 -10.82 8.62
N MET A 40 6.55 -10.31 8.16
CA MET A 40 6.60 -9.49 6.95
C MET A 40 6.09 -10.26 5.73
N ALA A 41 6.51 -11.51 5.54
CA ALA A 41 6.03 -12.33 4.42
C ALA A 41 4.50 -12.44 4.36
N ARG A 42 3.81 -12.50 5.51
CA ARG A 42 2.35 -12.54 5.56
C ARG A 42 1.69 -11.20 5.26
N GLN A 43 2.33 -10.09 5.64
CA GLN A 43 1.86 -8.75 5.31
C GLN A 43 1.92 -8.50 3.80
N TRP A 44 3.03 -8.89 3.17
CA TRP A 44 3.21 -8.75 1.72
C TRP A 44 2.36 -9.73 0.91
N SER A 45 2.00 -10.91 1.43
CA SER A 45 1.11 -11.86 0.73
C SER A 45 -0.38 -11.56 0.90
N GLY A 46 -0.77 -10.53 1.65
CA GLY A 46 -2.16 -10.22 1.95
C GLY A 46 -2.84 -11.21 2.90
N GLU A 47 -2.07 -12.08 3.57
CA GLU A 47 -2.59 -12.99 4.61
C GLU A 47 -2.84 -12.27 5.94
N VAL A 48 -2.19 -11.13 6.16
CA VAL A 48 -2.56 -10.22 7.24
C VAL A 48 -3.65 -9.31 6.70
N GLU A 49 -4.87 -9.55 7.15
CA GLU A 49 -5.94 -8.56 7.14
C GLU A 49 -5.48 -7.39 8.03
N GLU A 50 -4.69 -6.48 7.48
CA GLU A 50 -4.56 -5.16 8.09
C GLU A 50 -5.84 -4.40 7.79
N PRO A 51 -6.40 -3.67 8.77
CA PRO A 51 -7.61 -2.90 8.56
C PRO A 51 -7.32 -1.95 7.42
N ALA A 52 -8.14 -2.02 6.37
CA ALA A 52 -8.13 -1.10 5.25
C ALA A 52 -7.93 0.31 5.79
N GLN A 53 -6.70 0.83 5.66
CA GLN A 53 -6.49 2.27 5.67
C GLN A 53 -7.04 2.70 4.33
N ASP A 54 -8.36 2.84 4.34
CA ASP A 54 -9.16 3.56 3.38
C ASP A 54 -8.44 4.89 3.18
N HIS A 55 -7.57 4.93 2.18
CA HIS A 55 -7.11 6.18 1.61
C HIS A 55 -8.28 6.69 0.76
N ALA A 56 -9.39 7.03 1.43
CA ALA A 56 -10.26 8.08 0.97
C ALA A 56 -9.39 9.32 0.90
N VAL A 57 -8.78 9.51 -0.27
CA VAL A 57 -8.59 10.86 -0.78
C VAL A 57 -9.99 11.43 -0.92
N ASP A 58 -10.44 12.00 0.20
CA ASP A 58 -11.59 12.86 0.27
C ASP A 58 -11.41 13.92 -0.81
N ASP A 59 -12.41 13.90 -1.69
CA ASP A 59 -12.65 14.85 -2.76
C ASP A 59 -12.72 16.26 -2.14
N THR A 60 -11.57 16.93 -2.03
CA THR A 60 -11.58 18.38 -1.84
C THR A 60 -11.60 19.00 -3.23
N GLU A 61 -12.78 18.96 -3.84
CA GLU A 61 -13.25 19.99 -4.76
C GLU A 61 -12.84 21.35 -4.17
N VAL A 62 -11.82 21.96 -4.76
CA VAL A 62 -11.56 23.38 -4.56
C VAL A 62 -12.71 24.12 -5.21
N ASP A 63 -13.73 24.42 -4.41
CA ASP A 63 -14.68 25.50 -4.67
C ASP A 63 -13.83 26.77 -4.81
N ASP A 64 -13.55 27.14 -6.05
CA ASP A 64 -12.89 28.39 -6.42
C ASP A 64 -13.88 29.51 -6.11
N THR A 65 -13.86 29.85 -4.82
CA THR A 65 -14.20 31.12 -4.18
C THR A 65 -15.09 32.04 -4.99
N GLY A 66 -16.34 32.13 -4.55
CA GLY A 66 -17.24 33.20 -4.90
C GLY A 66 -16.66 34.59 -4.64
N VAL A 67 -17.10 35.50 -5.51
CA VAL A 67 -17.40 36.91 -5.26
C VAL A 67 -16.23 37.76 -4.71
N ASP A 68 -15.59 38.51 -5.61
CA ASP A 68 -15.49 39.94 -5.32
C ASP A 68 -16.07 40.73 -6.48
N LYS A 69 -16.92 41.67 -6.09
CA LYS A 69 -17.79 42.46 -6.93
C LYS A 69 -17.29 43.87 -6.68
N ASP A 70 -16.13 44.19 -7.24
CA ASP A 70 -15.60 45.54 -7.29
C ASP A 70 -16.48 46.37 -8.22
N LEU A 71 -17.53 46.89 -7.60
CA LEU A 71 -18.23 48.11 -7.93
C LEU A 71 -17.27 49.27 -7.58
N ASP A 72 -16.66 49.90 -8.58
CA ASP A 72 -16.20 51.29 -8.42
C ASP A 72 -16.19 52.03 -9.79
N GLU A 73 -16.99 53.10 -9.79
CA GLU A 73 -17.05 54.31 -10.62
C GLU A 73 -17.31 54.27 -12.15
#